data_AF-A0AA95NEX0-F1
#
_entry.id   AF-A0AA95NEX0-F1
#
_cell.length_a   1.000
_cell.length_b   1.000
_cell.length_c   1.000
_cell.angle_alpha   90.00
_cell.angle_beta   90.00
_cell.angle_gamma   90.00
#
_symmetry.space_group_name_H-M   'P 1'
#
loop_
_entity.id
_entity.type
_entity.pdbx_description
1 polymer ?
#
loop_
_entity_poly.entity_id
_entity_poly.type
_entity_poly.pdbx_seq_one_letter_code
_entity_poly.pdbx_strand_id
1 'polypeptide(L)'
;MSSPNPQPAAPVDQSPAACAAQLKQLFPALFSGGAKPLKLRIQADIQERAPGVFTKQMLSAFLRRYTGGTGYLIALSKAQHRFDLDGQPAGELSQEHRDAAVQELARRRNLTETRRAEEEQQQRQRAQLLHDFSRTTLTPANFCALKGIALEALEPLLEQAREEEQARRAAPPPARRPDPRGQRPGGPSGRDDRHGRPAPRRADQRPPKAKPEAQ
;
A
#
# COMPACT_ATOMS: atom_id res chain seq x y z
N MET A 1 -40.66 43.00 -25.21
CA MET A 1 -40.09 43.03 -23.85
C MET A 1 -40.18 41.62 -23.30
N SER A 2 -39.18 40.78 -23.54
CA SER A 2 -39.16 39.39 -23.06
C SER A 2 -38.15 39.28 -21.92
N SER A 3 -38.67 39.08 -20.72
CA SER A 3 -37.90 38.86 -19.49
C SER A 3 -36.98 37.63 -19.63
N PRO A 4 -35.74 37.68 -19.13
CA PRO A 4 -34.92 36.50 -19.02
C PRO A 4 -35.34 35.69 -17.80
N ASN A 5 -35.61 34.41 -18.05
CA ASN A 5 -35.81 33.34 -17.09
C ASN A 5 -34.56 33.18 -16.19
N PRO A 6 -34.67 33.16 -14.85
CA PRO A 6 -33.53 32.88 -13.99
C PRO A 6 -33.20 31.38 -14.07
N GLN A 7 -32.05 31.05 -14.62
CA GLN A 7 -31.51 29.69 -14.55
C GLN A 7 -31.23 29.34 -13.07
N PRO A 8 -31.68 28.17 -12.57
CA PRO A 8 -31.34 27.73 -11.23
C PRO A 8 -29.84 27.41 -11.15
N ALA A 9 -29.19 27.96 -10.12
CA ALA A 9 -27.80 27.71 -9.77
C ALA A 9 -27.52 26.20 -9.65
N ALA A 10 -26.32 25.80 -10.08
CA ALA A 10 -25.83 24.43 -10.13
C ALA A 10 -26.12 23.66 -8.81
N PRO A 11 -26.48 22.36 -8.90
CA PRO A 11 -26.65 21.54 -7.71
C PRO A 11 -25.29 21.45 -7.01
N VAL A 12 -25.24 21.89 -5.75
CA VAL A 12 -24.18 21.56 -4.81
C VAL A 12 -23.84 20.09 -4.96
N ASP A 13 -22.60 19.78 -5.36
CA ASP A 13 -22.10 18.42 -5.54
C ASP A 13 -22.43 17.58 -4.30
N GLN A 14 -23.50 16.79 -4.34
CA GLN A 14 -23.89 15.87 -3.26
C GLN A 14 -22.97 14.63 -3.24
N SER A 15 -21.73 14.81 -3.68
CA SER A 15 -20.78 13.73 -3.74
C SER A 15 -20.28 13.40 -2.33
N PRO A 16 -20.03 12.11 -2.03
CA PRO A 16 -19.43 11.71 -0.75
C PRO A 16 -18.08 12.38 -0.47
N ALA A 17 -17.38 12.82 -1.53
CA ALA A 17 -16.11 13.53 -1.43
C ALA A 17 -16.28 14.99 -0.97
N ALA A 18 -17.28 15.70 -1.53
CA ALA A 18 -17.63 17.05 -1.08
C ALA A 18 -18.12 17.04 0.38
N CYS A 19 -18.94 16.05 0.75
CA CYS A 19 -19.35 15.80 2.13
C CYS A 19 -18.15 15.60 3.06
N ALA A 20 -17.17 14.80 2.65
CA ALA A 20 -15.95 14.57 3.43
C ALA A 20 -15.14 15.86 3.65
N ALA A 21 -15.00 16.69 2.62
CA ALA A 21 -14.29 17.96 2.70
C ALA A 21 -14.99 18.94 3.67
N GLN A 22 -16.31 19.05 3.57
CA GLN A 22 -17.12 19.90 4.47
C GLN A 22 -17.09 19.37 5.92
N LEU A 23 -17.21 18.06 6.14
CA LEU A 23 -17.09 17.47 7.48
C LEU A 23 -15.72 17.74 8.10
N LYS A 24 -14.65 17.73 7.29
CA LYS A 24 -13.30 18.07 7.76
C LYS A 24 -13.16 19.55 8.14
N GLN A 25 -13.84 20.44 7.43
CA GLN A 25 -13.86 21.87 7.76
C GLN A 25 -14.65 22.16 9.04
N LEU A 26 -15.82 21.52 9.19
CA LEU A 26 -16.71 21.76 10.33
C LEU A 26 -16.27 21.02 11.60
N PHE A 27 -15.75 19.80 11.46
CA PHE A 27 -15.35 18.95 12.59
C PHE A 27 -13.91 18.44 12.40
N PRO A 28 -12.91 19.33 12.44
CA PRO A 28 -11.52 18.96 12.25
C PRO A 28 -11.04 18.01 13.35
N ALA A 29 -11.52 18.10 14.59
CA ALA A 29 -11.05 17.22 15.67
C ALA A 29 -11.26 15.72 15.37
N LEU A 30 -12.33 15.38 14.64
CA LEU A 30 -12.67 14.00 14.29
C LEU A 30 -12.20 13.59 12.88
N PHE A 31 -12.33 14.49 11.90
CA PHE A 31 -12.06 14.17 10.48
C PHE A 31 -10.74 14.73 9.95
N SER A 32 -10.02 15.56 10.72
CA SER A 32 -8.66 15.95 10.35
C SER A 32 -7.65 14.86 10.75
N GLY A 33 -6.76 14.51 9.81
CA GLY A 33 -5.76 13.47 10.01
C GLY A 33 -6.27 12.06 9.65
N GLY A 34 -5.82 11.06 10.40
CA GLY A 34 -6.21 9.66 10.22
C GLY A 34 -7.65 9.41 10.64
N ALA A 35 -8.25 8.33 10.13
CA ALA A 35 -9.59 7.95 10.54
C ALA A 35 -9.63 7.62 12.04
N LYS A 36 -10.74 7.97 12.72
CA LYS A 36 -10.93 7.71 14.16
C LYS A 36 -12.26 6.98 14.39
N PRO A 37 -12.35 6.05 15.37
CA PRO A 37 -13.60 5.36 15.67
C PRO A 37 -14.70 6.32 16.11
N LEU A 38 -15.83 6.28 15.42
CA LEU A 38 -16.92 7.24 15.64
C LEU A 38 -17.78 6.84 16.83
N LYS A 39 -18.28 7.84 17.56
CA LYS A 39 -19.37 7.72 18.53
C LYS A 39 -20.60 7.08 17.87
N LEU A 40 -21.34 6.30 18.65
CA LEU A 40 -22.64 5.80 18.20
C LEU A 40 -23.61 6.97 17.99
N ARG A 41 -24.43 6.89 16.93
CA ARG A 41 -25.38 7.94 16.55
C ARG A 41 -24.74 9.28 16.19
N ILE A 42 -23.45 9.31 15.81
CA ILE A 42 -22.75 10.53 15.34
C ILE A 42 -23.50 11.29 14.24
N GLN A 43 -24.30 10.60 13.43
CA GLN A 43 -25.12 11.24 12.40
C GLN A 43 -26.15 12.24 12.99
N ALA A 44 -26.73 11.94 14.15
CA ALA A 44 -27.64 12.85 14.84
C ALA A 44 -26.88 14.07 15.37
N ASP A 45 -25.74 13.85 16.03
CA ASP A 45 -24.87 14.91 16.54
C ASP A 45 -24.42 15.86 15.42
N ILE A 46 -24.11 15.33 14.22
CA ILE A 46 -23.74 16.14 13.05
C ILE A 46 -24.93 16.99 12.59
N GLN A 47 -26.13 16.41 12.54
CA GLN A 47 -27.34 17.13 12.12
C GLN A 47 -27.73 18.23 13.11
N GLU A 48 -27.48 18.02 14.40
CA GLU A 48 -27.73 19.01 15.44
C GLU A 48 -26.73 20.17 15.40
N ARG A 49 -25.44 19.88 15.17
CA ARG A 49 -24.38 20.91 15.07
C ARG A 49 -24.37 21.65 13.74
N ALA A 50 -24.82 21.01 12.65
CA ALA A 50 -24.85 21.59 11.31
C ALA A 50 -26.19 21.31 10.61
N PRO A 51 -27.30 21.89 11.11
CA PRO A 51 -28.62 21.69 10.51
C PRO A 51 -28.66 22.28 9.10
N GLY A 52 -29.24 21.55 8.16
CA GLY A 52 -29.41 22.00 6.76
C GLY A 52 -28.17 21.93 5.87
N VAL A 53 -26.97 21.67 6.42
CA VAL A 53 -25.74 21.56 5.63
C VAL A 53 -25.64 20.21 4.93
N PHE A 54 -26.00 19.13 5.64
CA PHE A 54 -25.90 17.77 5.12
C PHE A 54 -27.25 17.08 5.09
N THR A 55 -27.58 16.45 3.95
CA THR A 55 -28.74 15.57 3.87
C THR A 55 -28.47 14.25 4.58
N LYS A 56 -29.52 13.64 5.15
CA LYS A 56 -29.41 12.33 5.83
C LYS A 56 -28.84 11.24 4.91
N GLN A 57 -29.21 11.27 3.63
CA GLN A 57 -28.74 10.30 2.63
C GLN A 57 -27.25 10.47 2.35
N MET A 58 -26.77 11.70 2.17
CA MET A 58 -25.36 11.99 1.91
C MET A 58 -24.48 11.60 3.10
N LEU A 59 -24.92 11.89 4.35
CA LEU A 59 -24.20 11.44 5.55
C LEU A 59 -24.16 9.92 5.65
N SER A 60 -25.28 9.24 5.39
CA SER A 60 -25.33 7.77 5.43
C SER A 60 -24.38 7.14 4.40
N ALA A 61 -24.38 7.65 3.16
CA ALA A 61 -23.48 7.19 2.10
C ALA A 61 -22.01 7.42 2.45
N PHE A 62 -21.68 8.61 2.97
CA PHE A 62 -20.32 8.91 3.44
C PHE A 62 -19.90 7.99 4.58
N LEU A 63 -20.70 7.89 5.65
CA LEU A 63 -20.39 7.09 6.82
C LEU A 63 -20.21 5.61 6.47
N ARG A 64 -21.04 5.05 5.59
CA ARG A 64 -20.90 3.66 5.11
C ARG A 64 -19.54 3.44 4.44
N ARG A 65 -19.10 4.37 3.59
CA ARG A 65 -17.79 4.30 2.93
C ARG A 65 -16.63 4.53 3.91
N TYR A 66 -16.80 5.48 4.82
CA TYR A 66 -15.78 5.85 5.80
C TYR A 66 -15.50 4.71 6.77
N THR A 67 -16.53 4.12 7.38
CA THR A 67 -16.38 3.02 8.35
C THR A 67 -15.94 1.71 7.69
N GLY A 68 -16.27 1.49 6.42
CA GLY A 68 -15.77 0.35 5.63
C GLY A 68 -14.35 0.51 5.10
N GLY A 69 -13.75 1.70 5.24
CA GLY A 69 -12.41 2.00 4.71
C GLY A 69 -11.29 1.32 5.50
N THR A 70 -10.21 0.95 4.81
CA THR A 70 -9.04 0.31 5.45
C THR A 70 -8.41 1.20 6.54
N GLY A 71 -8.35 2.51 6.32
CA GLY A 71 -7.86 3.46 7.33
C GLY A 71 -8.69 3.47 8.61
N TYR A 72 -10.01 3.34 8.48
CA TYR A 72 -10.91 3.28 9.64
C TYR A 72 -10.75 1.95 10.40
N LEU A 73 -10.68 0.82 9.69
CA LEU A 73 -10.44 -0.48 10.33
C LEU A 73 -9.10 -0.53 11.08
N ILE A 74 -8.04 0.12 10.55
CA ILE A 74 -6.74 0.24 11.24
C ILE A 74 -6.86 1.09 12.51
N ALA A 75 -7.65 2.15 12.49
CA ALA A 75 -7.88 2.96 13.68
C ALA A 75 -8.75 2.22 14.70
N LEU A 76 -9.76 1.49 14.23
CA LEU A 76 -10.66 0.68 15.04
C LEU A 76 -9.92 -0.43 15.77
N SER A 77 -8.93 -1.07 15.14
CA SER A 77 -8.13 -2.13 15.80
C SER A 77 -7.21 -1.62 16.91
N LYS A 78 -6.86 -0.33 16.93
CA LYS A 78 -5.90 0.26 17.87
C LYS A 78 -6.56 1.07 18.99
N ALA A 79 -7.73 1.64 18.76
CA ALA A 79 -8.38 2.51 19.71
C ALA A 79 -9.07 1.74 20.85
N GLN A 80 -9.14 2.33 22.03
CA GLN A 80 -9.92 1.81 23.16
C GLN A 80 -11.28 2.50 23.33
N HIS A 81 -11.38 3.74 22.83
CA HIS A 81 -12.58 4.56 22.95
C HIS A 81 -13.08 5.02 21.58
N ARG A 82 -14.37 5.35 21.52
CA ARG A 82 -14.98 6.07 20.40
C ARG A 82 -14.83 7.56 20.62
N PHE A 83 -14.80 8.33 19.54
CA PHE A 83 -14.63 9.77 19.58
C PHE A 83 -15.89 10.48 19.07
N ASP A 84 -16.27 11.57 19.73
CA ASP A 84 -17.30 12.48 19.26
C ASP A 84 -16.75 13.54 18.27
N LEU A 85 -17.59 14.49 17.87
CA LEU A 85 -17.25 15.54 16.90
C LEU A 85 -16.15 16.48 17.38
N ASP A 86 -16.01 16.63 18.69
CA ASP A 86 -15.01 17.48 19.33
C ASP A 86 -13.71 16.70 19.64
N GLY A 87 -13.69 15.39 19.34
CA GLY A 87 -12.54 14.51 19.57
C GLY A 87 -12.43 14.01 21.01
N GLN A 88 -13.50 14.11 21.80
CA GLN A 88 -13.57 13.58 23.16
C GLN A 88 -13.97 12.10 23.17
N PRO A 89 -13.52 11.32 24.17
CA PRO A 89 -13.93 9.93 24.31
C PRO A 89 -15.42 9.84 24.65
N ALA A 90 -16.20 9.26 23.74
CA ALA A 90 -17.65 9.15 23.83
C ALA A 90 -18.09 7.67 23.80
N GLY A 91 -17.60 6.93 24.79
CA GLY A 91 -17.92 5.53 25.02
C GLY A 91 -16.78 4.56 24.70
N GLU A 92 -16.87 3.36 25.26
CA GLU A 92 -15.86 2.33 25.10
C GLU A 92 -16.04 1.54 23.81
N LEU A 93 -14.91 1.09 23.25
CA LEU A 93 -14.89 0.18 22.12
C LEU A 93 -14.63 -1.24 22.62
N SER A 94 -15.66 -2.10 22.51
CA SER A 94 -15.54 -3.52 22.85
C SER A 94 -14.37 -4.19 22.11
N GLN A 95 -13.73 -5.14 22.78
CA GLN A 95 -12.65 -5.95 22.21
C GLN A 95 -13.12 -6.73 20.98
N GLU A 96 -14.36 -7.22 20.97
CA GLU A 96 -14.93 -7.93 19.82
C GLU A 96 -14.89 -7.09 18.54
N HIS A 97 -15.14 -5.79 18.63
CA HIS A 97 -15.07 -4.89 17.46
C HIS A 97 -13.64 -4.68 16.97
N ARG A 98 -12.67 -4.68 17.89
CA ARG A 98 -11.24 -4.59 17.55
C ARG A 98 -10.79 -5.85 16.83
N ASP A 99 -11.16 -7.01 17.37
CA ASP A 99 -10.81 -8.30 16.81
C ASP A 99 -11.44 -8.49 15.42
N ALA A 100 -12.71 -8.12 15.25
CA ALA A 100 -13.38 -8.13 13.95
C ALA A 100 -12.67 -7.22 12.92
N ALA A 101 -12.17 -6.04 13.35
CA ALA A 101 -11.42 -5.14 12.48
C ALA A 101 -10.07 -5.75 12.04
N VAL A 102 -9.36 -6.41 12.96
CA VAL A 102 -8.10 -7.11 12.66
C VAL A 102 -8.33 -8.25 11.66
N GLN A 103 -9.37 -9.06 11.90
CA GLN A 103 -9.74 -10.17 11.01
C GLN A 103 -10.08 -9.67 9.60
N GLU A 104 -10.87 -8.59 9.48
CA GLU A 104 -11.22 -8.02 8.18
C GLU A 104 -10.00 -7.44 7.46
N LEU A 105 -9.07 -6.79 8.18
CA LEU A 105 -7.82 -6.32 7.60
C LEU A 105 -6.95 -7.46 7.08
N ALA A 106 -6.84 -8.56 7.84
CA ALA A 106 -6.10 -9.75 7.42
C ALA A 106 -6.74 -10.37 6.17
N ARG A 107 -8.06 -10.53 6.16
CA ARG A 107 -8.81 -11.04 5.01
C ARG A 107 -8.55 -10.22 3.74
N ARG A 108 -8.58 -8.88 3.84
CA ARG A 108 -8.34 -7.97 2.71
C ARG A 108 -6.91 -8.04 2.19
N ARG A 109 -5.93 -8.17 3.09
CA ARG A 109 -4.52 -8.34 2.72
C ARG A 109 -4.34 -9.63 1.94
N ASN A 110 -4.82 -10.75 2.48
CA ASN A 110 -4.74 -12.05 1.82
C ASN A 110 -5.39 -12.01 0.43
N LEU A 111 -6.58 -11.43 0.29
CA LEU A 111 -7.24 -11.31 -1.02
C LEU A 111 -6.42 -10.50 -2.03
N THR A 112 -5.80 -9.41 -1.57
CA THR A 112 -4.98 -8.55 -2.42
C THR A 112 -3.67 -9.24 -2.81
N GLU A 113 -3.05 -9.95 -1.86
CA GLU A 113 -1.84 -10.73 -2.07
C GLU A 113 -2.08 -11.91 -3.02
N THR A 114 -3.18 -12.65 -2.84
CA THR A 114 -3.57 -13.73 -3.76
C THR A 114 -3.81 -13.20 -5.15
N ARG A 115 -4.61 -12.15 -5.30
CA ARG A 115 -4.86 -11.53 -6.62
C ARG A 115 -3.58 -11.06 -7.29
N ARG A 116 -2.69 -10.41 -6.53
CA ARG A 116 -1.40 -9.97 -7.04
C ARG A 116 -0.52 -11.16 -7.43
N ALA A 117 -0.50 -12.22 -6.64
CA ALA A 117 0.24 -13.44 -6.94
C ALA A 117 -0.28 -14.11 -8.21
N GLU A 118 -1.60 -14.17 -8.41
CA GLU A 118 -2.25 -14.68 -9.63
C GLU A 118 -1.88 -13.83 -10.85
N GLU A 119 -1.97 -12.50 -10.75
CA GLU A 119 -1.58 -11.56 -11.81
C GLU A 119 -0.09 -11.73 -12.17
N GLU A 120 0.78 -11.83 -11.18
CA GLU A 120 2.22 -12.07 -11.39
C GLU A 120 2.50 -13.47 -11.97
N GLN A 121 1.74 -14.50 -11.59
CA GLN A 121 1.83 -15.84 -12.19
C GLN A 121 1.42 -15.83 -13.66
N GLN A 122 0.32 -15.16 -14.00
CA GLN A 122 -0.15 -15.02 -15.39
C GLN A 122 0.88 -14.26 -16.24
N GLN A 123 1.45 -13.17 -15.72
CA GLN A 123 2.51 -12.43 -16.42
C GLN A 123 3.76 -13.31 -16.63
N ARG A 124 4.14 -14.13 -15.64
CA ARG A 124 5.26 -15.08 -15.80
C ARG A 124 4.95 -16.15 -16.85
N GLN A 125 3.74 -16.68 -16.87
CA GLN A 125 3.31 -17.66 -17.87
C GLN A 125 3.34 -17.08 -19.29
N ARG A 126 2.87 -15.83 -19.47
CA ARG A 126 2.94 -15.11 -20.75
C ARG A 126 4.38 -14.86 -21.20
N ALA A 127 5.24 -14.41 -20.29
CA ALA A 127 6.67 -14.22 -20.59
C ALA A 127 7.35 -15.55 -20.97
N GLN A 128 7.02 -16.65 -20.28
CA GLN A 128 7.52 -17.98 -20.63
C GLN A 128 7.01 -18.44 -21.99
N LEU A 129 5.73 -18.17 -22.31
CA LEU A 129 5.16 -18.50 -23.61
C LEU A 129 5.89 -17.77 -24.75
N LEU A 130 6.15 -16.46 -24.59
CA LEU A 130 6.92 -15.67 -25.53
C LEU A 130 8.34 -16.21 -25.71
N HIS A 131 9.00 -16.57 -24.60
CA HIS A 131 10.34 -17.15 -24.63
C HIS A 131 10.36 -18.50 -25.38
N ASP A 132 9.46 -19.42 -25.02
CA ASP A 132 9.36 -20.73 -25.64
C ASP A 132 9.05 -20.63 -27.13
N PHE A 133 8.14 -19.73 -27.51
CA PHE A 133 7.81 -19.49 -28.92
C PHE A 133 9.01 -18.95 -29.69
N SER A 134 9.76 -17.99 -29.12
CA SER A 134 10.94 -17.40 -29.77
C SER A 134 12.07 -18.41 -30.05
N ARG A 135 12.15 -19.49 -29.25
CA ARG A 135 13.17 -20.53 -29.39
C ARG A 135 12.72 -21.74 -30.18
N THR A 136 11.42 -21.86 -30.44
CA THR A 136 10.82 -23.02 -31.09
C THR A 136 11.05 -22.96 -32.60
N THR A 137 11.38 -24.11 -33.21
CA THR A 137 11.47 -24.28 -34.68
C THR A 137 10.20 -24.91 -35.28
N LEU A 138 9.20 -25.21 -34.45
CA LEU A 138 7.92 -25.78 -34.86
C LEU A 138 7.05 -24.72 -35.55
N THR A 139 6.11 -25.18 -36.39
CA THR A 139 5.04 -24.34 -36.90
C THR A 139 4.15 -23.84 -35.74
N PRO A 140 3.50 -22.67 -35.86
CA PRO A 140 2.60 -22.15 -34.84
C PRO A 140 1.49 -23.16 -34.45
N ALA A 141 0.96 -23.91 -35.41
CA ALA A 141 -0.04 -24.95 -35.17
C ALA A 141 0.50 -26.08 -34.26
N ASN A 142 1.73 -26.55 -34.50
CA ASN A 142 2.34 -27.60 -33.67
C ASN A 142 2.73 -27.08 -32.27
N PHE A 143 3.17 -25.83 -32.18
CA PHE A 143 3.45 -25.19 -30.89
C PHE A 143 2.18 -25.01 -30.04
N CYS A 144 1.09 -24.53 -30.66
CA CYS A 144 -0.23 -24.42 -30.05
C CYS A 144 -0.74 -25.78 -29.55
N ALA A 145 -0.62 -26.82 -30.36
CA ALA A 145 -1.00 -28.18 -29.98
C ALA A 145 -0.22 -28.70 -28.77
N LEU A 146 1.09 -28.41 -28.69
CA LEU A 146 1.93 -28.80 -27.55
C LEU A 146 1.60 -28.01 -26.27
N LYS A 147 1.25 -26.72 -26.40
CA LYS A 147 0.94 -25.84 -25.26
C LYS A 147 -0.53 -25.85 -24.84
N GLY A 148 -1.40 -26.52 -25.59
CA GLY A 148 -2.84 -26.54 -25.33
C GLY A 148 -3.52 -25.19 -25.56
N ILE A 149 -3.00 -24.38 -26.48
CA ILE A 149 -3.50 -23.03 -26.78
C ILE A 149 -4.20 -23.06 -28.14
N ALA A 150 -5.34 -22.39 -28.24
CA ALA A 150 -6.02 -22.22 -29.53
C ALA A 150 -5.15 -21.37 -30.47
N LEU A 151 -5.08 -21.75 -31.75
CA LEU A 151 -4.23 -21.05 -32.72
C LEU A 151 -4.58 -19.55 -32.85
N GLU A 152 -5.86 -19.22 -32.77
CA GLU A 152 -6.37 -17.85 -32.77
C GLU A 152 -5.97 -17.04 -31.52
N ALA A 153 -5.76 -17.71 -30.39
CA ALA A 153 -5.39 -17.06 -29.13
C ALA A 153 -3.87 -16.86 -29.00
N LEU A 154 -3.06 -17.49 -29.85
CA LEU A 154 -1.60 -17.42 -29.77
C LEU A 154 -1.07 -16.00 -30.01
N GLU A 155 -1.41 -15.39 -31.14
CA GLU A 155 -0.86 -14.07 -31.50
C GLU A 155 -1.26 -12.97 -30.49
N PRO A 156 -2.53 -12.87 -30.05
CA PRO A 156 -2.92 -11.92 -29.01
C PRO A 156 -2.14 -12.11 -27.69
N LEU A 157 -1.89 -13.36 -27.29
CA LEU A 157 -1.12 -13.66 -26.08
C LEU A 157 0.35 -13.29 -26.23
N LEU A 158 0.95 -13.48 -27.42
CA LEU A 158 2.33 -13.11 -27.69
C LEU A 158 2.50 -11.58 -27.76
N GLU A 159 1.55 -10.86 -28.36
CA GLU A 159 1.54 -9.40 -28.39
C GLU A 159 1.45 -8.83 -26.97
N GLN A 160 0.49 -9.33 -26.17
CA GLN A 160 0.38 -8.97 -24.77
C GLN A 160 1.68 -9.25 -23.98
N ALA A 161 2.32 -10.39 -24.21
CA ALA A 161 3.58 -10.73 -23.54
C ALA A 161 4.72 -9.77 -23.93
N ARG A 162 4.80 -9.37 -25.20
CA ARG A 162 5.81 -8.41 -25.70
C ARG A 162 5.59 -7.02 -25.09
N GLU A 163 4.35 -6.56 -25.03
CA GLU A 163 4.00 -5.29 -24.38
C GLU A 163 4.34 -5.31 -22.89
N GLU A 164 4.02 -6.40 -22.18
CA GLU A 164 4.38 -6.57 -20.76
C GLU A 164 5.89 -6.55 -20.54
N GLU A 165 6.68 -7.21 -21.41
CA GLU A 165 8.15 -7.19 -21.35
C GLU A 165 8.71 -5.80 -21.67
N GLN A 166 8.18 -5.12 -22.69
CA GLN A 166 8.55 -3.76 -23.04
C GLN A 166 8.24 -2.78 -21.92
N ALA A 167 7.07 -2.90 -21.30
CA ALA A 167 6.67 -2.11 -20.13
C ALA A 167 7.58 -2.38 -18.93
N ARG A 168 7.93 -3.65 -18.67
CA ARG A 168 8.89 -4.03 -17.62
C ARG A 168 10.29 -3.47 -17.87
N ARG A 169 10.73 -3.43 -19.12
CA ARG A 169 12.03 -2.86 -19.52
C ARG A 169 12.05 -1.33 -19.45
N ALA A 170 10.94 -0.69 -19.79
CA ALA A 170 10.76 0.76 -19.73
C ALA A 170 10.54 1.26 -18.29
N ALA A 171 10.08 0.40 -17.38
CA ALA A 171 9.88 0.76 -15.98
C ALA A 171 11.23 1.10 -15.33
N PRO A 172 11.35 2.28 -14.68
CA PRO A 172 12.56 2.62 -13.93
C PRO A 172 12.76 1.60 -12.80
N PRO A 173 14.02 1.26 -12.47
CA PRO A 173 14.30 0.36 -11.36
C PRO A 173 13.65 0.93 -10.09
N PRO A 174 13.10 0.07 -9.21
CA PRO A 174 12.51 0.54 -7.98
C PRO A 174 13.54 1.39 -7.24
N ALA A 175 13.13 2.60 -6.84
CA ALA A 175 14.00 3.52 -6.13
C ALA A 175 14.69 2.76 -5.00
N ARG A 176 16.03 2.70 -5.05
CA ARG A 176 16.81 2.08 -3.99
C ARG A 176 16.39 2.76 -2.69
N ARG A 177 15.81 1.98 -1.77
CA ARG A 177 15.49 2.49 -0.44
C ARG A 177 16.77 3.13 0.11
N PRO A 178 16.73 4.38 0.58
CA PRO A 178 17.91 5.02 1.16
C PRO A 178 18.47 4.10 2.25
N ASP A 179 19.72 3.68 2.10
CA ASP A 179 20.36 2.83 3.09
C ASP A 179 20.47 3.64 4.40
N PRO A 180 19.81 3.22 5.50
CA PRO A 180 19.87 3.94 6.76
C PRO A 180 21.28 3.96 7.38
N ARG A 181 22.27 3.28 6.78
CA ARG A 181 23.66 3.24 7.25
C ARG A 181 24.58 4.35 6.69
N GLY A 182 24.03 5.34 6.00
CA GLY A 182 24.80 6.46 5.41
C GLY A 182 25.15 7.62 6.36
N GLN A 183 24.55 7.70 7.55
CA GLN A 183 24.86 8.77 8.51
C GLN A 183 25.87 8.28 9.55
N ARG A 184 27.14 8.26 9.15
CA ARG A 184 28.25 8.38 10.12
C ARG A 184 28.33 9.85 10.54
N PRO A 185 28.16 10.20 11.82
CA PRO A 185 28.50 11.54 12.29
C PRO A 185 29.99 11.76 12.05
N GLY A 186 30.35 12.89 11.45
CA GLY A 186 31.75 13.25 11.22
C GLY A 186 32.55 13.21 12.52
N GLY A 187 33.53 12.31 12.57
CA GLY A 187 34.56 12.35 13.59
C GLY A 187 35.44 13.60 13.36
N PRO A 188 35.77 14.37 14.40
CA PRO A 188 36.49 15.62 14.23
C PRO A 188 37.91 15.35 13.75
N SER A 189 38.30 16.05 12.69
CA SER A 189 39.68 16.27 12.29
C SER A 189 40.42 17.02 13.40
N GLY A 190 41.25 16.32 14.16
CA GLY A 190 42.15 16.90 15.15
C GLY A 190 43.54 16.29 14.99
N ARG A 191 44.46 17.11 14.51
CA ARG A 191 45.90 16.83 14.45
C ARG A 191 46.43 16.65 15.86
N ASP A 192 47.31 15.67 16.09
CA ASP A 192 48.52 15.96 16.87
C ASP A 192 49.69 15.06 16.47
N ASP A 193 50.83 15.71 16.45
CA ASP A 193 52.12 15.32 15.93
C ASP A 193 52.89 14.54 17.03
N ARG A 194 53.79 13.64 16.59
CA ARG A 194 55.11 13.40 17.23
C ARG A 194 55.21 12.68 18.61
N HIS A 195 55.69 11.43 18.61
CA HIS A 195 57.09 11.04 18.93
C HIS A 195 57.29 9.51 19.01
N GLY A 196 58.40 9.02 18.44
CA GLY A 196 59.05 7.76 18.83
C GLY A 196 58.97 6.59 17.83
N ARG A 197 59.93 6.52 16.90
CA ARG A 197 60.42 5.26 16.28
C ARG A 197 61.82 4.97 16.86
N PRO A 198 62.43 3.79 16.66
CA PRO A 198 61.88 2.45 16.41
C PRO A 198 62.57 1.35 17.26
N ALA A 199 62.05 0.12 17.28
CA ALA A 199 62.91 -1.05 17.51
C ALA A 199 62.40 -2.30 16.75
N PRO A 200 63.28 -3.22 16.32
CA PRO A 200 63.01 -4.14 15.22
C PRO A 200 62.66 -5.57 15.66
N ARG A 201 62.16 -6.29 14.66
CA ARG A 201 61.70 -7.68 14.58
C ARG A 201 62.62 -8.71 15.29
N ARG A 202 61.99 -9.63 16.03
CA ARG A 202 62.41 -11.03 16.23
C ARG A 202 61.15 -11.88 15.98
N ALA A 203 61.06 -12.58 14.85
CA ALA A 203 61.63 -13.91 14.59
C ALA A 203 60.93 -15.02 15.40
N ASP A 204 60.27 -15.90 14.66
CA ASP A 204 60.02 -17.31 14.95
C ASP A 204 59.34 -17.69 16.28
N GLN A 205 58.11 -18.19 16.18
CA GLN A 205 57.88 -19.64 16.32
C GLN A 205 56.41 -20.01 16.08
N ARG A 206 56.22 -20.82 15.04
CA ARG A 206 55.07 -21.67 14.79
C ARG A 206 55.35 -23.01 15.47
N PRO A 207 54.37 -23.63 16.15
CA PRO A 207 54.28 -25.09 16.09
C PRO A 207 52.80 -25.55 15.93
N PRO A 208 52.50 -26.85 15.75
CA PRO A 208 52.07 -27.36 14.45
C PRO A 208 50.63 -27.90 14.46
N LYS A 209 50.11 -28.18 13.26
CA LYS A 209 48.86 -28.91 13.02
C LYS A 209 48.95 -30.32 13.61
N ALA A 210 47.94 -30.71 14.40
CA ALA A 210 47.72 -32.10 14.81
C ALA A 210 46.38 -32.61 14.24
N LYS A 211 46.49 -33.56 13.31
CA LYS A 211 45.56 -34.64 12.91
C LYS A 211 46.43 -35.65 12.14
N PRO A 212 46.09 -36.95 12.00
CA PRO A 212 44.95 -37.73 12.53
C PRO A 212 45.37 -39.11 13.12
N GLU A 213 44.45 -39.84 13.75
CA GLU A 213 44.42 -41.33 13.89
C GLU A 213 42.98 -41.66 14.37
N ALA A 214 42.10 -42.37 13.66
CA ALA A 214 42.15 -43.70 13.04
C ALA A 214 42.21 -44.83 14.08
N GLN A 215 41.02 -45.29 14.49
CA GLN A 215 40.69 -46.67 14.83
C GLN A 215 39.20 -46.88 14.57
#